data_AF-A0A7W0PT27-F1
#
_entry.id   AF-A0A7W0PT27-F1
#
_cell.length_a   1.000
_cell.length_b   1.000
_cell.length_c   1.000
_cell.angle_alpha   90.00
_cell.angle_beta   90.00
_cell.angle_gamma   90.00
#
_symmetry.space_group_name_H-M   'P 1'
#
loop_
_entity.id
_entity.type
_entity.pdbx_description
1 polymer ?
#
loop_
_entity_poly.entity_id
_entity_poly.type
_entity_poly.pdbx_seq_one_letter_code
_entity_poly.pdbx_strand_id
1 'polypeptide(L)' 'MWGQRKRDRLRAFDEATAYARCHGDRDENVRLVKLPPRRARYEEVLSSGEAIRRGFEDRLDTREPESAE' A
#
# COMPACT_ATOMS: atom_id res chain seq x y z
N MET A 1 14.41 -16.99 -29.52
CA MET A 1 13.44 -15.93 -29.18
C MET A 1 12.17 -16.59 -28.68
N TRP A 2 11.89 -16.58 -27.37
CA TRP A 2 10.61 -17.09 -26.86
C TRP A 2 9.59 -15.96 -26.82
N GLY A 3 8.54 -16.12 -27.63
CA GLY A 3 7.42 -15.19 -27.71
C GLY A 3 6.75 -15.02 -26.35
N GLN A 4 6.60 -13.77 -25.95
CA GLN A 4 5.86 -13.35 -24.76
C GLN A 4 4.40 -13.78 -24.94
N ARG A 5 3.99 -14.88 -24.30
CA ARG A 5 2.58 -15.30 -24.25
C ARG A 5 1.77 -14.10 -23.75
N LYS A 6 0.90 -13.54 -24.59
CA LYS A 6 -0.15 -12.61 -24.15
C LYS A 6 -0.91 -13.36 -23.07
N ARG A 7 -0.74 -12.97 -21.81
CA ARG A 7 -1.65 -13.39 -20.75
C ARG A 7 -3.02 -12.92 -21.19
N ASP A 8 -3.93 -13.85 -21.48
CA ASP A 8 -5.34 -13.51 -21.61
C ASP A 8 -5.73 -12.79 -20.32
N ARG A 9 -5.87 -11.47 -20.41
CA ARG A 9 -6.25 -10.68 -19.25
C ARG A 9 -7.68 -11.07 -18.97
N LEU A 10 -7.87 -11.87 -17.92
CA LEU A 10 -9.19 -12.14 -17.37
C LEU A 10 -9.93 -10.81 -17.23
N ARG A 11 -11.18 -10.78 -17.65
CA ARG A 11 -12.02 -9.58 -17.55
C ARG A 11 -11.97 -9.08 -16.11
N ALA A 12 -11.61 -7.81 -15.92
CA ALA A 12 -11.63 -7.19 -14.62
C ALA A 12 -13.06 -7.25 -14.05
N PHE A 13 -13.19 -7.63 -12.79
CA PHE A 13 -14.46 -7.62 -12.09
C PHE A 13 -14.80 -6.20 -11.65
N ASP A 14 -16.09 -5.87 -11.65
CA ASP A 14 -16.56 -4.71 -10.91
C ASP A 14 -16.57 -5.02 -9.40
N GLU A 15 -16.70 -3.97 -8.59
CA GLU A 15 -16.68 -4.08 -7.13
C GLU A 15 -17.79 -4.98 -6.60
N ALA A 16 -18.99 -4.90 -7.19
CA ALA A 16 -20.14 -5.72 -6.81
C ALA A 16 -19.87 -7.22 -7.00
N THR A 17 -19.32 -7.61 -8.15
CA THR A 17 -18.97 -9.01 -8.46
C THR A 17 -17.85 -9.50 -7.56
N ALA A 18 -16.83 -8.68 -7.29
CA ALA A 18 -15.74 -9.04 -6.39
C ALA A 18 -16.25 -9.24 -4.96
N TYR A 19 -17.11 -8.33 -4.46
CA TYR A 19 -17.72 -8.43 -3.14
C TYR A 19 -18.54 -9.70 -3.00
N ALA A 20 -19.43 -9.98 -3.95
CA ALA A 20 -20.29 -11.17 -3.93
C ALA A 20 -19.48 -12.48 -3.89
N ARG A 21 -18.36 -12.54 -4.61
CA ARG A 21 -17.47 -13.72 -4.62
C ARG A 21 -16.74 -13.95 -3.29
N CYS A 22 -16.36 -12.88 -2.59
CA CYS A 22 -15.58 -12.98 -1.35
C CYS A 22 -16.47 -13.06 -0.10
N HIS A 23 -17.61 -12.39 -0.11
CA HIS A 23 -18.41 -12.11 1.08
C HIS A 23 -19.90 -12.46 0.92
N GLY A 24 -20.36 -12.84 -0.28
CA GLY A 24 -21.77 -13.07 -0.56
C GLY A 24 -22.54 -11.76 -0.80
N ASP A 25 -23.87 -11.85 -0.76
CA ASP A 25 -24.72 -10.68 -0.97
C ASP A 25 -24.51 -9.63 0.13
N ARG A 26 -24.56 -8.37 -0.29
CA ARG A 26 -24.40 -7.24 0.63
C ARG A 26 -25.67 -7.09 1.48
N ASP A 27 -25.49 -7.05 2.79
CA ASP A 27 -26.57 -6.78 3.76
C ASP A 27 -26.57 -5.31 4.21
N GLU A 28 -27.48 -4.98 5.14
CA GLU A 28 -27.64 -3.63 5.70
C GLU A 28 -26.47 -3.19 6.61
N ASN A 29 -25.59 -4.12 7.00
CA ASN A 29 -24.44 -3.83 7.86
C ASN A 29 -23.28 -3.19 7.09
N VAL A 30 -23.28 -3.24 5.76
CA VAL A 30 -22.21 -2.69 4.93
C VAL A 30 -22.67 -1.44 4.17
N ARG A 31 -21.96 -0.32 4.38
CA ARG A 31 -22.25 0.97 3.76
C ARG A 31 -21.09 1.43 2.88
N LEU A 32 -21.39 1.76 1.62
CA LEU A 32 -20.44 2.47 0.76
C LEU A 32 -20.32 3.91 1.24
N VAL A 33 -19.10 4.31 1.59
CA VAL A 33 -18.80 5.67 2.01
C VAL A 33 -17.88 6.32 0.99
N LYS A 34 -18.21 7.57 0.62
CA LYS A 34 -17.30 8.37 -0.21
C LYS A 34 -16.14 8.82 0.67
N LEU A 35 -14.97 8.20 0.46
CA LEU A 35 -13.75 8.64 1.10
C LEU A 35 -13.46 10.11 0.72
N PRO A 36 -13.01 10.94 1.66
CA PRO A 36 -12.51 12.26 1.34
C PRO A 36 -11.34 12.13 0.36
N PRO A 37 -11.05 13.18 -0.44
CA PRO A 37 -9.89 13.18 -1.33
C PRO A 37 -8.65 12.71 -0.58
N ARG A 38 -7.89 11.79 -1.19
CA ARG A 38 -6.64 11.32 -0.59
C ARG A 38 -5.76 12.54 -0.35
N ARG A 39 -5.21 12.67 0.87
CA ARG A 39 -4.26 13.73 1.21
C ARG A 39 -3.17 13.80 0.13
N ALA A 40 -2.78 15.02 -0.21
CA ALA A 40 -1.68 15.27 -1.12
C ALA A 40 -0.47 14.44 -0.66
N ARG A 41 0.04 13.61 -1.56
CA ARG A 41 1.31 12.93 -1.34
C ARG A 41 2.39 13.92 -1.76
N TYR A 42 3.19 14.39 -0.82
CA TYR A 42 4.32 15.27 -1.13
C TYR A 42 5.41 14.42 -1.79
N GLU A 43 5.65 14.66 -3.07
CA GLU A 43 6.64 13.91 -3.86
C GLU A 43 8.04 14.02 -3.25
N GLU A 44 8.38 15.16 -2.64
CA GLU A 44 9.61 15.38 -1.87
C GLU A 44 9.75 14.41 -0.68
N VAL A 45 8.66 14.07 0.00
CA VAL A 45 8.66 13.12 1.12
C VAL A 45 8.73 11.68 0.61
N LEU A 46 8.07 11.38 -0.51
CA LEU A 46 8.09 10.03 -1.10
C LEU A 46 9.43 9.70 -1.76
N SER A 47 10.05 10.68 -2.43
CA SER A 47 11.36 10.53 -3.08
C SER A 47 12.52 10.47 -2.08
N SER A 48 12.36 11.08 -0.90
CA SER A 48 13.39 11.10 0.15
C SER A 48 13.34 9.90 1.10
N GLY A 49 12.40 8.96 0.95
CA GLY A 49 12.23 7.83 1.88
C GLY A 49 13.52 7.02 2.10
N GLU A 50 14.29 6.82 1.04
CA GLU A 50 15.58 6.11 1.09
C GLU A 50 16.68 6.95 1.76
N ALA A 51 16.64 8.28 1.64
CA ALA A 51 17.53 9.17 2.40
C ALA A 51 17.15 9.21 3.90
N ILE A 52 15.84 9.20 4.21
CA ILE A 52 15.33 9.12 5.58
C ILE A 52 15.75 7.82 6.25
N ARG A 53 15.66 6.68 5.54
CA ARG A 53 16.11 5.37 6.03
C ARG A 53 17.58 5.41 6.43
N ARG A 54 18.47 5.85 5.53
CA ARG A 54 19.91 5.95 5.81
C ARG A 54 20.22 6.85 7.01
N GLY A 55 19.61 8.04 7.08
CA GLY A 55 19.81 8.93 8.22
C GLY A 55 19.26 8.40 9.55
N PHE A 56 18.38 7.39 9.54
CA PHE A 56 17.97 6.66 10.73
C PHE A 56 19.00 5.61 11.13
N GLU A 57 19.52 4.86 10.16
CA GLU A 57 20.56 3.85 10.37
C GLU A 57 21.83 4.47 10.93
N ASP A 58 22.31 5.57 10.35
CA ASP A 58 23.49 6.30 10.85
C ASP A 58 23.32 6.73 12.32
N ARG A 59 22.11 7.16 12.69
CA ARG A 59 21.79 7.54 14.08
C ARG A 59 21.71 6.35 15.03
N LEU A 60 21.28 5.18 14.55
CA LEU A 60 21.27 3.95 15.33
C LEU A 60 22.69 3.42 15.54
N ASP A 61 23.52 3.45 14.50
CA ASP A 61 24.91 2.97 14.55
C ASP A 61 25.78 3.85 15.46
N THR A 62 25.51 5.15 15.50
CA THR A 62 26.21 6.11 16.37
C THR A 62 25.60 6.23 17.77
N ARG A 63 24.49 5.53 18.04
CA ARG A 63 23.80 5.63 19.33
C ARG A 63 24.64 4.99 20.42
N GLU A 64 24.96 5.76 21.47
CA GLU A 64 25.54 5.18 22.69
C GLU A 64 24.54 4.21 23.34
N PRO A 65 25.00 3.02 23.76
CA PRO A 65 24.13 2.08 24.46
C PRO A 65 23.60 2.76 25.72
N GLU A 66 22.28 2.70 25.91
CA GLU A 66 21.67 3.15 27.15
C GLU A 66 22.27 2.30 28.27
N SER A 67 23.00 2.94 29.18
CA SER A 67 23.59 2.27 30.35
C SER A 67 22.46 1.59 31.09
N ALA A 68 22.44 0.26 31.06
CA ALA A 68 21.51 -0.53 31.86
C ALA A 68 21.92 -0.40 33.33
N GLU A 69 21.33 0.59 34.02
CA GLU A 69 21.32 0.68 35.49
C GLU A 69 20.18 -0.17 36.08
#